data_AF-A0A2D9TBE2-F1
#
_entry.id   AF-A0A2D9TBE2-F1
#
_cell.length_a   1.000
_cell.length_b   1.000
_cell.length_c   1.000
_cell.angle_alpha   90.00
_cell.angle_beta   90.00
_cell.angle_gamma   90.00
#
_symmetry.space_group_name_H-M   'P 1'
#
loop_
_entity.id
_entity.type
_entity.pdbx_description
1 polymer ?
#
loop_
_entity_poly.entity_id
_entity_poly.type
_entity_poly.pdbx_seq_one_letter_code
_entity_poly.pdbx_strand_id
1 'polypeptide(L)'
;MIGRALWGSCALAVALVVSCDGGAAGPDPRETFPGGDTTNQLLVSASQAFTFPASNLSSERRAAFFTGNAFFNQAWVAAPASTTARDGLGPTFVAPACSTCHFRDGRGAPPTETDEPLVAVLFRLSAPGRDERTGEPLPEPTYGDQLQPFAVDGVPPEGTPHVSYEEVAGTYGDGTPYSLRHPTYWIDELSHGPFVEGTRVSPRVAPQMIGLGLLEAIPEERLRALADPDDVDGDGIRGIVQELWDHGTEARVVGRFGWKADQPTVLNQTAAAFLGDVGITSSLFPDEGCGSAQVECDAAPRGGDPEIDDELLGKVAFYSATLAVPARADADDPEVLEGRALFRDFGCDGCHTPGHETGELPGFPELSHQQIWPYTDLLLHDLGDALGDDRPLHEATGNHWRTPPLWGLRYVPRVNGHDTLLHDGRARGFAEAILWHGGEAEPAREAFRNASLTEREALVRFLGSL
;
A
#
# COMPACT_ATOMS: atom_id res chain seq x y z
N MET A 1 53.53 41.29 52.64
CA MET A 1 52.36 40.93 53.46
C MET A 1 51.14 41.55 52.80
N ILE A 2 50.18 40.68 52.48
CA ILE A 2 49.14 40.85 51.48
C ILE A 2 47.94 41.61 52.09
N GLY A 3 47.48 42.67 51.41
CA GLY A 3 46.19 43.34 51.68
C GLY A 3 45.24 43.11 50.51
N ARG A 4 44.10 42.48 50.80
CA ARG A 4 43.06 42.03 49.87
C ARG A 4 42.27 43.20 49.27
N ALA A 5 42.03 43.17 47.96
CA ALA A 5 41.00 43.97 47.28
C ALA A 5 39.89 43.01 46.80
N LEU A 6 38.65 43.32 47.20
CA LEU A 6 37.42 42.65 46.76
C LEU A 6 37.05 43.15 45.35
N TRP A 7 36.90 42.24 44.40
CA TRP A 7 36.23 42.51 43.12
C TRP A 7 34.81 41.95 43.20
N GLY A 8 33.82 42.83 43.13
CA GLY A 8 32.43 42.46 42.92
C GLY A 8 32.17 42.27 41.42
N SER A 9 31.82 41.05 41.03
CA SER A 9 31.41 40.73 39.66
C SER A 9 29.94 41.10 39.46
N CYS A 10 29.66 42.09 38.59
CA CYS A 10 28.34 42.28 38.01
C CYS A 10 28.08 41.16 36.98
N ALA A 11 27.20 40.22 37.31
CA ALA A 11 26.66 39.27 36.34
C ALA A 11 25.55 39.96 35.54
N LEU A 12 25.78 40.15 34.24
CA LEU A 12 24.75 40.55 33.27
C LEU A 12 23.86 39.33 33.02
N ALA A 13 22.64 39.33 33.54
CA ALA A 13 21.63 38.34 33.20
C ALA A 13 21.05 38.69 31.81
N VAL A 14 21.43 37.94 30.79
CA VAL A 14 20.76 37.96 29.49
C VAL A 14 19.51 37.11 29.62
N ALA A 15 18.34 37.76 29.70
CA ALA A 15 17.06 37.09 29.60
C ALA A 15 16.86 36.61 28.16
N LEU A 16 17.01 35.30 27.94
CA LEU A 16 16.53 34.61 26.75
C LEU A 16 15.00 34.64 26.79
N VAL A 17 14.41 35.57 26.03
CA VAL A 17 13.00 35.49 25.67
C VAL A 17 12.89 34.35 24.66
N VAL A 18 12.49 33.18 25.12
CA VAL A 18 12.00 32.11 24.26
C VAL A 18 10.67 32.59 23.70
N SER A 19 10.68 33.06 22.45
CA SER A 19 9.45 33.21 21.67
C SER A 19 8.97 31.80 21.34
N CYS A 20 7.89 31.36 21.99
CA CYS A 20 7.06 30.28 21.47
C CYS A 20 6.23 30.87 20.32
N ASP A 21 6.80 30.95 19.12
CA ASP A 21 6.01 31.13 17.91
C ASP A 21 5.49 29.76 17.46
N GLY A 22 4.34 29.37 18.00
CA GLY A 22 3.44 28.36 17.42
C GLY A 22 2.69 28.93 16.20
N GLY A 23 3.41 29.63 15.32
CA GLY A 23 2.89 30.19 14.09
C GLY A 23 3.06 29.19 12.96
N ALA A 24 1.96 28.88 12.27
CA ALA A 24 1.89 28.06 11.07
C ALA A 24 3.08 28.29 10.13
N ALA A 25 4.07 27.40 10.17
CA ALA A 25 5.03 27.31 9.10
C ALA A 25 4.23 26.95 7.84
N GLY A 26 4.39 27.72 6.76
CA GLY A 26 3.90 27.34 5.44
C GLY A 26 4.42 25.94 5.04
N PRO A 27 3.93 25.35 3.95
CA PRO A 27 4.40 24.03 3.54
C PRO A 27 5.92 24.02 3.43
N ASP A 28 6.54 22.93 3.85
CA ASP A 28 7.96 22.77 3.65
C ASP A 28 8.21 22.76 2.13
N PRO A 29 9.08 23.63 1.58
CA PRO A 29 9.35 23.64 0.14
C PRO A 29 9.79 22.26 -0.40
N ARG A 30 10.34 21.40 0.48
CA ARG A 30 10.72 20.02 0.17
C ARG A 30 9.53 19.11 -0.09
N GLU A 31 8.29 19.48 0.26
CA GLU A 31 7.07 18.76 -0.14
C GLU A 31 6.89 18.68 -1.67
N THR A 32 7.55 19.57 -2.42
CA THR A 32 7.62 19.50 -3.90
C THR A 32 8.37 18.25 -4.38
N PHE A 33 9.27 17.72 -3.53
CA PHE A 33 10.09 16.56 -3.78
C PHE A 33 9.74 15.44 -2.78
N PRO A 34 8.58 14.79 -2.94
CA PRO A 34 8.02 13.88 -1.92
C PRO A 34 8.88 12.64 -1.65
N GLY A 35 9.76 12.24 -2.58
CA GLY A 35 10.73 11.16 -2.39
C GLY A 35 12.13 11.62 -1.98
N GLY A 36 12.32 12.88 -1.58
CA GLY A 36 13.65 13.45 -1.32
C GLY A 36 14.49 13.50 -2.61
N ASP A 37 15.77 13.16 -2.52
CA ASP A 37 16.70 13.14 -3.66
C ASP A 37 16.36 12.06 -4.69
N THR A 38 15.48 11.11 -4.34
CA THR A 38 15.01 10.05 -5.24
C THR A 38 13.88 10.51 -6.17
N THR A 39 13.23 11.64 -5.88
CA THR A 39 12.05 12.15 -6.58
C THR A 39 12.27 12.21 -8.09
N ASN A 40 11.32 11.71 -8.89
CA ASN A 40 11.29 11.87 -10.34
C ASN A 40 10.87 13.30 -10.71
N GLN A 41 11.85 14.08 -11.18
CA GLN A 41 11.64 15.46 -11.61
C GLN A 41 11.43 15.61 -13.12
N LEU A 42 11.70 14.56 -13.90
CA LEU A 42 11.74 14.66 -15.36
C LEU A 42 10.34 14.71 -15.99
N LEU A 43 9.34 14.09 -15.33
CA LEU A 43 7.90 14.07 -15.69
C LEU A 43 7.64 14.17 -17.21
N VAL A 44 8.36 13.35 -18.00
CA VAL A 44 8.40 13.46 -19.48
C VAL A 44 7.00 13.37 -20.09
N SER A 45 6.13 12.58 -19.46
CA SER A 45 4.69 12.55 -19.66
C SER A 45 4.01 12.18 -18.34
N ALA A 46 2.86 12.79 -18.05
CA ALA A 46 2.04 12.42 -16.89
C ALA A 46 1.59 10.95 -16.93
N SER A 47 1.50 10.33 -18.12
CA SER A 47 1.11 8.92 -18.28
C SER A 47 2.25 7.91 -18.05
N GLN A 48 3.46 8.39 -17.75
CA GLN A 48 4.63 7.60 -17.39
C GLN A 48 5.20 8.01 -16.03
N ALA A 49 4.43 8.74 -15.21
CA ALA A 49 4.93 9.34 -13.97
C ALA A 49 5.52 8.31 -12.98
N PHE A 50 5.00 7.07 -13.01
CA PHE A 50 5.36 6.00 -12.09
C PHE A 50 6.47 5.07 -12.60
N THR A 51 6.97 5.23 -13.83
CA THR A 51 7.85 4.23 -14.47
C THR A 51 9.33 4.61 -14.43
N PHE A 52 9.72 5.56 -13.58
CA PHE A 52 11.07 6.12 -13.57
C PHE A 52 11.88 5.60 -12.37
N PRO A 53 13.19 5.34 -12.56
CA PRO A 53 14.09 5.03 -11.45
C PRO A 53 14.28 6.25 -10.54
N ALA A 54 14.60 5.98 -9.27
CA ALA A 54 15.08 6.97 -8.31
C ALA A 54 16.17 7.88 -8.94
N SER A 55 16.00 9.19 -8.82
CA SER A 55 16.81 10.18 -9.55
C SER A 55 18.30 10.17 -9.16
N ASN A 56 18.61 9.78 -7.92
CA ASN A 56 19.96 9.68 -7.38
C ASN A 56 20.64 8.30 -7.65
N LEU A 57 20.00 7.36 -8.36
CA LEU A 57 20.65 6.10 -8.73
C LEU A 57 21.89 6.32 -9.62
N SER A 58 22.96 5.60 -9.28
CA SER A 58 24.17 5.52 -10.11
C SER A 58 23.89 4.86 -11.47
N SER A 59 24.74 5.11 -12.46
CA SER A 59 24.59 4.53 -13.81
C SER A 59 24.59 2.99 -13.80
N GLU A 60 25.39 2.37 -12.94
CA GLU A 60 25.43 0.90 -12.79
C GLU A 60 24.11 0.37 -12.20
N ARG A 61 23.60 1.02 -11.15
CA ARG A 61 22.35 0.61 -10.50
C ARG A 61 21.12 0.89 -11.35
N ARG A 62 21.17 1.89 -12.24
CA ARG A 62 20.14 2.09 -13.28
C ARG A 62 20.04 0.91 -14.25
N ALA A 63 21.15 0.25 -14.59
CA ALA A 63 21.11 -0.95 -15.42
C ALA A 63 20.42 -2.12 -14.70
N ALA A 64 20.68 -2.28 -13.39
CA ALA A 64 19.97 -3.27 -12.56
C ALA A 64 18.46 -2.97 -12.48
N PHE A 65 18.08 -1.69 -12.30
CA PHE A 65 16.68 -1.25 -12.33
C PHE A 65 15.96 -1.69 -13.62
N PHE A 66 16.54 -1.39 -14.79
CA PHE A 66 15.91 -1.77 -16.06
C PHE A 66 15.88 -3.28 -16.29
N THR A 67 16.77 -4.04 -15.67
CA THR A 67 16.71 -5.50 -15.70
C THR A 67 15.51 -6.00 -14.91
N GLY A 68 15.32 -5.55 -13.66
CA GLY A 68 14.14 -5.90 -12.87
C GLY A 68 12.83 -5.46 -13.53
N ASN A 69 12.80 -4.25 -14.10
CA ASN A 69 11.67 -3.75 -14.90
C ASN A 69 11.28 -4.71 -16.03
N ALA A 70 12.24 -5.30 -16.72
CA ALA A 70 11.98 -6.22 -17.82
C ALA A 70 11.37 -7.55 -17.35
N PHE A 71 11.63 -7.98 -16.12
CA PHE A 71 10.99 -9.17 -15.53
C PHE A 71 9.63 -8.85 -14.92
N PHE A 72 9.46 -7.66 -14.34
CA PHE A 72 8.17 -7.16 -13.85
C PHE A 72 7.10 -7.09 -14.95
N ASN A 73 7.49 -6.69 -16.17
CA ASN A 73 6.56 -6.40 -17.26
C ASN A 73 6.28 -7.55 -18.25
N GLN A 74 7.02 -8.64 -18.16
CA GLN A 74 6.94 -9.71 -19.16
C GLN A 74 6.25 -10.94 -18.58
N ALA A 75 5.31 -11.49 -19.35
CA ALA A 75 4.59 -12.69 -18.97
C ALA A 75 5.52 -13.89 -18.80
N TRP A 76 5.33 -14.60 -17.69
CA TRP A 76 5.84 -15.94 -17.48
C TRP A 76 5.05 -16.93 -18.31
N VAL A 77 5.68 -18.06 -18.66
CA VAL A 77 5.06 -19.11 -19.47
C VAL A 77 5.03 -20.43 -18.72
N ALA A 78 4.00 -21.24 -19.00
CA ALA A 78 3.87 -22.56 -18.39
C ALA A 78 5.06 -23.44 -18.72
N ALA A 79 5.57 -24.16 -17.73
CA ALA A 79 6.61 -25.14 -17.92
C ALA A 79 6.06 -26.42 -18.59
N PRO A 80 6.87 -27.16 -19.38
CA PRO A 80 8.22 -26.81 -19.83
C PRO A 80 8.18 -25.86 -21.05
N ALA A 81 8.99 -24.81 -21.05
CA ALA A 81 9.16 -23.92 -22.21
C ALA A 81 10.55 -24.04 -22.83
N SER A 82 10.71 -23.55 -24.07
CA SER A 82 12.03 -23.49 -24.72
C SER A 82 12.97 -22.44 -24.11
N THR A 83 12.41 -21.49 -23.34
CA THR A 83 13.14 -20.42 -22.66
C THR A 83 13.12 -20.63 -21.15
N THR A 84 14.16 -21.29 -20.62
CA THR A 84 14.25 -21.69 -19.20
C THR A 84 14.50 -20.55 -18.20
N ALA A 85 14.53 -19.31 -18.67
CA ALA A 85 14.72 -18.13 -17.82
C ALA A 85 13.38 -17.49 -17.40
N ARG A 86 12.27 -18.00 -17.95
CA ARG A 86 10.91 -17.45 -17.83
C ARG A 86 9.82 -18.52 -17.89
N ASP A 87 10.21 -19.79 -17.85
CA ASP A 87 9.28 -20.87 -17.52
C ASP A 87 9.08 -20.92 -16.02
N GLY A 88 7.93 -21.41 -15.60
CA GLY A 88 7.55 -21.47 -14.19
C GLY A 88 6.26 -20.71 -13.87
N LEU A 89 5.51 -20.21 -14.87
CA LEU A 89 4.13 -19.77 -14.59
C LEU A 89 3.40 -20.90 -13.86
N GLY A 90 2.85 -20.59 -12.69
CA GLY A 90 2.27 -21.61 -11.83
C GLY A 90 1.07 -22.30 -12.47
N PRO A 91 0.69 -23.49 -11.98
CA PRO A 91 -0.41 -24.27 -12.54
C PRO A 91 -1.74 -23.51 -12.49
N THR A 92 -1.92 -22.71 -11.44
CA THR A 92 -3.01 -21.77 -11.21
C THR A 92 -2.42 -20.40 -10.84
N PHE A 93 -3.04 -19.30 -11.28
CA PHE A 93 -2.51 -17.95 -11.08
C PHE A 93 -3.61 -16.89 -11.16
N VAL A 94 -3.31 -15.67 -10.68
CA VAL A 94 -4.12 -14.46 -10.88
C VAL A 94 -3.71 -13.73 -12.15
N ALA A 95 -2.40 -13.62 -12.39
CA ALA A 95 -1.86 -12.95 -13.55
C ALA A 95 -0.48 -13.50 -13.97
N PRO A 96 -0.17 -13.54 -15.28
CA PRO A 96 1.12 -14.06 -15.75
C PRO A 96 2.29 -13.07 -15.60
N ALA A 97 2.04 -11.84 -15.15
CA ALA A 97 3.07 -10.80 -14.94
C ALA A 97 2.60 -9.80 -13.90
N CYS A 98 3.53 -9.23 -13.12
CA CYS A 98 3.24 -8.19 -12.13
C CYS A 98 2.53 -6.98 -12.77
N SER A 99 2.96 -6.57 -13.96
CA SER A 99 2.40 -5.42 -14.69
C SER A 99 0.95 -5.60 -15.14
N THR A 100 0.42 -6.83 -15.14
CA THR A 100 -0.98 -7.09 -15.48
C THR A 100 -1.91 -6.52 -14.41
N CYS A 101 -1.49 -6.61 -13.14
CA CYS A 101 -2.20 -6.04 -12.00
C CYS A 101 -1.74 -4.60 -11.73
N HIS A 102 -0.44 -4.34 -11.88
CA HIS A 102 0.21 -3.05 -11.65
C HIS A 102 0.53 -2.34 -12.97
N PHE A 103 -0.50 -2.01 -13.76
CA PHE A 103 -0.30 -1.41 -15.08
C PHE A 103 0.53 -0.12 -14.99
N ARG A 104 1.69 -0.12 -15.66
CA ARG A 104 2.70 0.97 -15.63
C ARG A 104 3.07 1.38 -14.20
N ASP A 105 3.26 0.40 -13.32
CA ASP A 105 3.61 0.60 -11.91
C ASP A 105 2.54 1.34 -11.10
N GLY A 106 1.38 1.55 -11.72
CA GLY A 106 0.25 2.25 -11.13
C GLY A 106 -0.71 1.31 -10.42
N ARG A 107 -1.90 1.85 -10.20
CA ARG A 107 -2.97 1.20 -9.45
C ARG A 107 -3.79 0.28 -10.35
N GLY A 108 -4.23 -0.85 -9.80
CA GLY A 108 -5.22 -1.71 -10.44
C GLY A 108 -6.60 -1.04 -10.54
N ALA A 109 -7.39 -1.43 -11.53
CA ALA A 109 -8.77 -1.02 -11.66
C ALA A 109 -9.69 -2.20 -11.36
N PRO A 110 -10.71 -2.05 -10.49
CA PRO A 110 -11.78 -3.02 -10.45
C PRO A 110 -12.61 -2.91 -11.76
N PRO A 111 -13.30 -3.98 -12.18
CA PRO A 111 -14.13 -3.94 -13.37
C PRO A 111 -15.26 -2.92 -13.24
N THR A 112 -15.71 -2.40 -14.38
CA THR A 112 -16.86 -1.50 -14.46
C THR A 112 -18.17 -2.24 -14.68
N GLU A 113 -18.11 -3.42 -15.28
CA GLU A 113 -19.26 -4.27 -15.59
C GLU A 113 -19.09 -5.67 -14.97
N THR A 114 -20.19 -6.35 -14.66
CA THR A 114 -20.16 -7.66 -13.97
C THR A 114 -19.49 -8.78 -14.77
N ASP A 115 -19.53 -8.70 -16.09
CA ASP A 115 -18.96 -9.72 -17.00
C ASP A 115 -17.47 -9.47 -17.31
N GLU A 116 -16.87 -8.38 -16.82
CA GLU A 116 -15.45 -8.10 -16.98
C GLU A 116 -14.61 -8.95 -16.00
N PRO A 117 -13.54 -9.62 -16.46
CA PRO A 117 -12.66 -10.39 -15.57
C PRO A 117 -11.99 -9.53 -14.49
N LEU A 118 -12.01 -10.01 -13.25
CA LEU A 118 -11.26 -9.42 -12.13
C LEU A 118 -9.81 -9.90 -12.15
N VAL A 119 -8.95 -9.14 -12.82
CA VAL A 119 -7.50 -9.46 -12.90
C VAL A 119 -6.68 -8.60 -11.93
N ALA A 120 -7.02 -7.32 -11.76
CA ALA A 120 -6.29 -6.40 -10.88
C ALA A 120 -6.90 -6.28 -9.45
N VAL A 121 -7.86 -7.16 -9.15
CA VAL A 121 -8.47 -7.33 -7.82
C VAL A 121 -8.33 -8.79 -7.44
N LEU A 122 -7.47 -9.09 -6.48
CA LEU A 122 -7.31 -10.44 -5.94
C LEU A 122 -8.30 -10.67 -4.80
N PHE A 123 -8.55 -11.93 -4.48
CA PHE A 123 -9.47 -12.33 -3.41
C PHE A 123 -8.73 -13.19 -2.40
N ARG A 124 -8.45 -12.63 -1.22
CA ARG A 124 -7.89 -13.41 -0.10
C ARG A 124 -8.97 -14.27 0.52
N LEU A 125 -8.61 -15.51 0.81
CA LEU A 125 -9.46 -16.53 1.41
C LEU A 125 -8.93 -16.88 2.81
N SER A 126 -9.83 -17.31 3.69
CA SER A 126 -9.45 -17.95 4.95
C SER A 126 -10.63 -18.70 5.55
N ALA A 127 -10.37 -19.83 6.18
CA ALA A 127 -11.32 -20.46 7.07
C ALA A 127 -11.51 -19.63 8.36
N PRO A 128 -12.60 -19.83 9.12
CA PRO A 128 -12.73 -19.26 10.45
C PRO A 128 -11.58 -19.67 11.37
N GLY A 129 -11.01 -18.70 12.08
CA GLY A 129 -9.94 -18.93 13.05
C GLY A 129 -8.58 -18.41 12.58
N ARG A 130 -7.57 -18.62 13.42
CA ARG A 130 -6.18 -18.25 13.16
C ARG A 130 -5.26 -19.25 13.85
N ASP A 131 -4.03 -19.36 13.37
CA ASP A 131 -2.98 -20.06 14.09
C ASP A 131 -2.68 -19.33 15.41
N GLU A 132 -2.69 -20.06 16.54
CA GLU A 132 -2.50 -19.45 17.86
C GLU A 132 -1.07 -18.95 18.10
N ARG A 133 -0.09 -19.54 17.42
CA ARG A 133 1.33 -19.20 17.57
C ARG A 133 1.69 -18.00 16.69
N THR A 134 1.34 -18.06 15.41
CA THR A 134 1.75 -17.07 14.40
C THR A 134 0.74 -15.92 14.29
N GLY A 135 -0.54 -16.16 14.61
CA GLY A 135 -1.63 -15.20 14.42
C GLY A 135 -2.10 -15.09 12.97
N GLU A 136 -1.57 -15.94 12.07
CA GLU A 136 -1.96 -16.00 10.66
C GLU A 136 -3.38 -16.57 10.51
N PRO A 137 -4.18 -16.10 9.55
CA PRO A 137 -5.46 -16.70 9.23
C PRO A 137 -5.27 -18.15 8.81
N LEU A 138 -6.21 -19.02 9.19
CA LEU A 138 -6.20 -20.39 8.67
C LEU A 138 -6.54 -20.33 7.17
N PRO A 139 -5.74 -20.95 6.27
CA PRO A 139 -6.07 -21.00 4.86
C PRO A 139 -7.41 -21.74 4.65
N GLU A 140 -8.11 -21.40 3.57
CA GLU A 140 -9.26 -22.17 3.11
C GLU A 140 -8.76 -23.58 2.71
N PRO A 141 -9.32 -24.68 3.24
CA PRO A 141 -8.71 -26.02 3.08
C PRO A 141 -8.62 -26.56 1.64
N THR A 142 -9.48 -26.07 0.75
CA THR A 142 -9.58 -26.46 -0.66
C THR A 142 -8.82 -25.49 -1.56
N TYR A 143 -8.86 -24.20 -1.24
CA TYR A 143 -8.43 -23.10 -2.12
C TYR A 143 -7.27 -22.26 -1.57
N GLY A 144 -6.70 -22.62 -0.41
CA GLY A 144 -5.58 -21.88 0.16
C GLY A 144 -5.99 -20.50 0.70
N ASP A 145 -5.06 -19.54 0.65
CA ASP A 145 -5.25 -18.21 1.21
C ASP A 145 -5.59 -17.12 0.17
N GLN A 146 -5.63 -17.48 -1.11
CA GLN A 146 -5.95 -16.59 -2.23
C GLN A 146 -6.55 -17.37 -3.41
N LEU A 147 -7.68 -16.89 -3.95
CA LEU A 147 -8.32 -17.48 -5.12
C LEU A 147 -7.45 -17.31 -6.38
N GLN A 148 -7.29 -18.38 -7.16
CA GLN A 148 -6.59 -18.42 -8.44
C GLN A 148 -7.58 -18.63 -9.62
N PRO A 149 -8.07 -17.54 -10.25
CA PRO A 149 -9.11 -17.62 -11.27
C PRO A 149 -8.63 -18.10 -12.64
N PHE A 150 -7.33 -18.22 -12.87
CA PHE A 150 -6.75 -18.70 -14.13
C PHE A 150 -5.85 -19.91 -13.89
N ALA A 151 -5.65 -20.69 -14.95
CA ALA A 151 -4.84 -21.89 -14.90
C ALA A 151 -4.20 -22.19 -16.26
N VAL A 152 -3.15 -23.01 -16.25
CA VAL A 152 -2.52 -23.54 -17.47
C VAL A 152 -3.33 -24.67 -18.08
N ASP A 153 -2.99 -25.07 -19.30
CA ASP A 153 -3.68 -26.15 -20.00
C ASP A 153 -3.66 -27.46 -19.20
N GLY A 154 -4.85 -28.03 -18.96
CA GLY A 154 -5.01 -29.29 -18.24
C GLY A 154 -5.19 -29.16 -16.73
N VAL A 155 -5.10 -27.94 -16.18
CA VAL A 155 -5.39 -27.63 -14.78
C VAL A 155 -6.70 -26.84 -14.70
N PRO A 156 -7.68 -27.24 -13.87
CA PRO A 156 -8.88 -26.42 -13.65
C PRO A 156 -8.54 -25.11 -12.92
N PRO A 157 -9.10 -23.95 -13.31
CA PRO A 157 -9.04 -22.75 -12.48
C PRO A 157 -9.87 -22.97 -11.21
N GLU A 158 -9.56 -22.25 -10.13
CA GLU A 158 -10.19 -22.51 -8.83
C GLU A 158 -11.66 -22.07 -8.76
N GLY A 159 -11.98 -20.96 -9.40
CA GLY A 159 -13.33 -20.39 -9.50
C GLY A 159 -13.33 -19.02 -10.19
N THR A 160 -14.52 -18.54 -10.55
CA THR A 160 -14.70 -17.29 -11.30
C THR A 160 -15.26 -16.22 -10.36
N PRO A 161 -14.45 -15.20 -9.97
CA PRO A 161 -14.93 -14.10 -9.14
C PRO A 161 -15.75 -13.10 -9.95
N HIS A 162 -16.70 -12.45 -9.28
CA HIS A 162 -17.59 -11.43 -9.85
C HIS A 162 -17.79 -10.26 -8.89
N VAL A 163 -18.23 -9.13 -9.44
CA VAL A 163 -18.67 -7.96 -8.66
C VAL A 163 -19.90 -7.31 -9.29
N SER A 164 -20.78 -6.80 -8.44
CA SER A 164 -21.85 -5.88 -8.80
C SER A 164 -21.81 -4.67 -7.88
N TYR A 165 -22.35 -3.54 -8.34
CA TYR A 165 -22.35 -2.31 -7.56
C TYR A 165 -23.75 -1.77 -7.33
N GLU A 166 -24.00 -1.28 -6.12
CA GLU A 166 -25.20 -0.52 -5.76
C GLU A 166 -24.82 0.92 -5.43
N GLU A 167 -25.66 1.87 -5.88
CA GLU A 167 -25.49 3.28 -5.55
C GLU A 167 -26.13 3.60 -4.20
N VAL A 168 -25.32 4.15 -3.29
CA VAL A 168 -25.74 4.59 -1.96
C VAL A 168 -25.84 6.11 -1.96
N ALA A 169 -27.06 6.62 -1.91
CA ALA A 169 -27.30 8.05 -1.88
C ALA A 169 -26.93 8.68 -0.53
N GLY A 170 -26.39 9.90 -0.57
CA GLY A 170 -26.14 10.71 0.62
C GLY A 170 -26.28 12.20 0.33
N THR A 171 -26.03 13.03 1.35
CA THR A 171 -26.19 14.49 1.25
C THR A 171 -25.14 15.20 2.10
N TYR A 172 -24.52 16.22 1.51
CA TYR A 172 -23.62 17.14 2.22
C TYR A 172 -24.40 18.02 3.20
N GLY A 173 -23.70 18.68 4.13
CA GLY A 173 -24.32 19.57 5.13
C GLY A 173 -25.13 20.73 4.51
N ASP A 174 -24.80 21.14 3.28
CA ASP A 174 -25.50 22.18 2.52
C ASP A 174 -26.71 21.68 1.71
N GLY A 175 -27.02 20.38 1.76
CA GLY A 175 -28.12 19.77 1.03
C GLY A 175 -27.78 19.27 -0.38
N THR A 176 -26.55 19.48 -0.86
CA THR A 176 -26.09 18.94 -2.15
C THR A 176 -26.06 17.40 -2.09
N PRO A 177 -26.67 16.68 -3.06
CA PRO A 177 -26.63 15.22 -3.07
C PRO A 177 -25.27 14.69 -3.51
N TYR A 178 -24.91 13.50 -3.03
CA TYR A 178 -23.84 12.67 -3.57
C TYR A 178 -24.29 11.21 -3.66
N SER A 179 -23.51 10.39 -4.36
CA SER A 179 -23.74 8.95 -4.48
C SER A 179 -22.42 8.22 -4.28
N LEU A 180 -22.43 7.15 -3.48
CA LEU A 180 -21.30 6.25 -3.26
C LEU A 180 -21.57 4.92 -3.94
N ARG A 181 -20.51 4.18 -4.27
CA ARG A 181 -20.62 2.86 -4.88
C ARG A 181 -20.31 1.76 -3.87
N HIS A 182 -21.29 0.91 -3.54
CA HIS A 182 -21.11 -0.24 -2.67
C HIS A 182 -20.95 -1.53 -3.49
N PRO A 183 -19.83 -2.24 -3.40
CA PRO A 183 -19.63 -3.49 -4.14
C PRO A 183 -20.23 -4.69 -3.41
N THR A 184 -20.70 -5.67 -4.19
CA THR A 184 -21.05 -7.02 -3.72
C THR A 184 -20.29 -8.02 -4.57
N TYR A 185 -19.55 -8.91 -3.91
CA TYR A 185 -18.70 -9.91 -4.55
C TYR A 185 -19.25 -11.31 -4.35
N TRP A 186 -19.06 -12.17 -5.35
CA TRP A 186 -19.31 -13.61 -5.25
C TRP A 186 -18.35 -14.37 -6.17
N ILE A 187 -18.25 -15.69 -5.95
CA ILE A 187 -17.40 -16.58 -6.73
C ILE A 187 -18.27 -17.74 -7.21
N ASP A 188 -18.34 -17.92 -8.53
CA ASP A 188 -19.05 -19.01 -9.18
C ASP A 188 -18.06 -20.07 -9.70
N GLU A 189 -18.58 -21.18 -10.24
CA GLU A 189 -17.81 -22.20 -10.97
C GLU A 189 -16.62 -22.80 -10.18
N LEU A 190 -16.79 -22.98 -8.87
CA LEU A 190 -15.81 -23.62 -7.99
C LEU A 190 -15.45 -25.05 -8.47
N SER A 191 -14.21 -25.26 -8.89
CA SER A 191 -13.76 -26.51 -9.53
C SER A 191 -13.49 -27.67 -8.56
N HIS A 192 -13.24 -27.38 -7.28
CA HIS A 192 -12.75 -28.36 -6.30
C HIS A 192 -13.72 -28.61 -5.14
N GLY A 193 -14.97 -28.17 -5.29
CA GLY A 193 -16.04 -28.31 -4.30
C GLY A 193 -16.42 -26.99 -3.64
N PRO A 194 -17.45 -26.98 -2.78
CA PRO A 194 -17.86 -25.76 -2.09
C PRO A 194 -16.80 -25.31 -1.07
N PHE A 195 -16.76 -24.01 -0.80
CA PHE A 195 -16.05 -23.48 0.36
C PHE A 195 -16.53 -24.14 1.66
N VAL A 196 -15.64 -24.22 2.65
CA VAL A 196 -16.06 -24.56 4.01
C VAL A 196 -17.00 -23.49 4.59
N GLU A 197 -17.86 -23.90 5.52
CA GLU A 197 -18.78 -22.98 6.18
C GLU A 197 -18.00 -21.88 6.93
N GLY A 198 -18.39 -20.62 6.68
CA GLY A 198 -17.75 -19.46 7.30
C GLY A 198 -16.46 -19.00 6.64
N THR A 199 -16.09 -19.50 5.45
CA THR A 199 -15.00 -18.94 4.64
C THR A 199 -15.19 -17.43 4.48
N ARG A 200 -14.10 -16.69 4.74
CA ARG A 200 -14.04 -15.23 4.65
C ARG A 200 -13.32 -14.86 3.36
N VAL A 201 -13.86 -13.87 2.66
CA VAL A 201 -13.36 -13.40 1.36
C VAL A 201 -13.03 -11.91 1.46
N SER A 202 -11.82 -11.53 1.10
CA SER A 202 -11.33 -10.15 1.19
C SER A 202 -10.77 -9.70 -0.18
N PRO A 203 -11.54 -8.90 -0.94
CA PRO A 203 -11.12 -8.33 -2.22
C PRO A 203 -10.03 -7.25 -2.03
N ARG A 204 -9.00 -7.25 -2.86
CA ARG A 204 -7.87 -6.32 -2.78
C ARG A 204 -7.40 -5.87 -4.16
N VAL A 205 -7.53 -4.58 -4.45
CA VAL A 205 -6.97 -3.94 -5.65
C VAL A 205 -5.45 -3.86 -5.54
N ALA A 206 -4.75 -4.12 -6.63
CA ALA A 206 -3.30 -3.91 -6.71
C ALA A 206 -2.91 -2.45 -6.40
N PRO A 207 -2.09 -2.18 -5.37
CA PRO A 207 -1.65 -0.83 -5.03
C PRO A 207 -0.65 -0.26 -6.05
N GLN A 208 -0.44 1.06 -6.03
CA GLN A 208 0.64 1.69 -6.79
C GLN A 208 2.03 1.29 -6.25
N MET A 209 3.04 1.21 -7.12
CA MET A 209 4.36 0.64 -6.80
C MET A 209 5.45 1.68 -6.47
N ILE A 210 5.14 2.98 -6.52
CA ILE A 210 6.12 4.05 -6.31
C ILE A 210 6.55 4.19 -4.83
N GLY A 211 7.85 4.44 -4.62
CA GLY A 211 8.39 4.80 -3.31
C GLY A 211 8.41 3.69 -2.26
N LEU A 212 8.20 2.43 -2.63
CA LEU A 212 8.11 1.32 -1.66
C LEU A 212 9.38 1.17 -0.82
N GLY A 213 10.57 1.29 -1.42
CA GLY A 213 11.81 1.20 -0.67
C GLY A 213 12.05 2.38 0.28
N LEU A 214 11.49 3.56 0.00
CA LEU A 214 11.51 4.68 0.94
C LEU A 214 10.63 4.39 2.17
N LEU A 215 9.48 3.73 1.97
CA LEU A 215 8.60 3.30 3.05
C LEU A 215 9.22 2.18 3.89
N GLU A 216 9.94 1.24 3.24
CA GLU A 216 10.73 0.22 3.94
C GLU A 216 11.80 0.86 4.82
N ALA A 217 12.45 1.92 4.32
CA ALA A 217 13.50 2.64 5.04
C ALA A 217 12.99 3.50 6.22
N ILE A 218 11.68 3.61 6.47
CA ILE A 218 11.18 4.30 7.67
C ILE A 218 11.55 3.46 8.91
N PRO A 219 12.28 4.01 9.90
CA PRO A 219 12.72 3.23 11.05
C PRO A 219 11.53 2.61 11.82
N GLU A 220 11.69 1.39 12.31
CA GLU A 220 10.64 0.75 13.13
C GLU A 220 10.33 1.57 14.39
N GLU A 221 11.33 2.21 15.00
CA GLU A 221 11.08 3.08 16.16
C GLU A 221 10.15 4.25 15.82
N ARG A 222 10.15 4.72 14.57
CA ARG A 222 9.27 5.80 14.11
C ARG A 222 7.83 5.32 14.05
N LEU A 223 7.58 4.13 13.49
CA LEU A 223 6.24 3.54 13.44
C LEU A 223 5.71 3.27 14.85
N ARG A 224 6.54 2.70 15.72
CA ARG A 224 6.17 2.44 17.13
C ARG A 224 5.91 3.73 17.91
N ALA A 225 6.58 4.83 17.59
CA ALA A 225 6.36 6.12 18.23
C ALA A 225 5.09 6.84 17.73
N LEU A 226 4.54 6.44 16.58
CA LEU A 226 3.27 6.95 16.06
C LEU A 226 2.06 6.13 16.56
N ALA A 227 2.29 4.88 16.97
CA ALA A 227 1.22 4.01 17.45
C ALA A 227 0.64 4.51 18.78
N ASP A 228 -0.68 4.54 18.86
CA ASP A 228 -1.44 4.87 20.07
C ASP A 228 -2.63 3.91 20.23
N PRO A 229 -2.39 2.61 20.44
CA PRO A 229 -3.46 1.61 20.49
C PRO A 229 -4.47 1.83 21.63
N ASP A 230 -4.09 2.61 22.65
CA ASP A 230 -4.89 2.88 23.84
C ASP A 230 -5.59 4.26 23.80
N ASP A 231 -5.43 5.06 22.73
CA ASP A 231 -6.02 6.39 22.57
C ASP A 231 -5.68 7.29 23.77
N VAL A 232 -4.38 7.41 24.07
CA VAL A 232 -3.85 8.09 25.26
C VAL A 232 -4.09 9.59 25.21
N ASP A 233 -4.08 10.19 24.02
CA ASP A 233 -4.35 11.61 23.84
C ASP A 233 -5.85 11.96 23.70
N GLY A 234 -6.70 10.96 23.49
CA GLY A 234 -8.15 11.09 23.47
C GLY A 234 -8.69 11.72 22.18
N ASP A 235 -7.96 11.67 21.08
CA ASP A 235 -8.41 12.13 19.77
C ASP A 235 -9.32 11.11 19.05
N GLY A 236 -9.41 9.88 19.57
CA GLY A 236 -10.25 8.81 19.05
C GLY A 236 -9.59 7.93 17.98
N ILE A 237 -8.31 8.17 17.65
CA ILE A 237 -7.50 7.41 16.71
C ILE A 237 -6.65 6.40 17.48
N ARG A 238 -6.59 5.15 17.01
CA ARG A 238 -5.96 4.03 17.72
C ARG A 238 -4.95 3.30 16.85
N GLY A 239 -4.05 4.03 16.21
CA GLY A 239 -3.08 3.47 15.27
C GLY A 239 -2.30 2.30 15.87
N ILE A 240 -2.34 1.14 15.19
CA ILE A 240 -1.68 -0.10 15.62
C ILE A 240 -0.54 -0.45 14.66
N VAL A 241 0.63 -0.79 15.22
CA VAL A 241 1.71 -1.44 14.46
C VAL A 241 1.33 -2.90 14.21
N GLN A 242 1.35 -3.33 12.95
CA GLN A 242 1.15 -4.73 12.60
C GLN A 242 2.40 -5.56 12.95
N GLU A 243 2.21 -6.67 13.67
CA GLU A 243 3.29 -7.57 14.09
C GLU A 243 3.16 -8.95 13.43
N LEU A 244 4.06 -9.23 12.49
CA LEU A 244 4.07 -10.46 11.70
C LEU A 244 4.95 -11.53 12.36
N TRP A 245 4.67 -12.80 12.10
CA TRP A 245 5.54 -13.90 12.50
C TRP A 245 6.52 -14.22 11.38
N ASP A 246 7.81 -14.05 11.62
CA ASP A 246 8.86 -14.44 10.68
C ASP A 246 9.26 -15.90 10.93
N HIS A 247 8.93 -16.79 9.99
CA HIS A 247 9.18 -18.24 10.13
C HIS A 247 10.68 -18.61 10.09
N GLY A 248 11.53 -17.75 9.51
CA GLY A 248 12.97 -18.02 9.43
C GLY A 248 13.73 -17.72 10.72
N THR A 249 13.35 -16.64 11.40
CA THR A 249 13.95 -16.18 12.66
C THR A 249 13.15 -16.60 13.89
N GLU A 250 11.93 -17.10 13.70
CA GLU A 250 10.96 -17.41 14.76
C GLU A 250 10.69 -16.22 15.69
N ALA A 251 10.61 -15.02 15.11
CA ALA A 251 10.44 -13.76 15.83
C ALA A 251 9.31 -12.90 15.25
N ARG A 252 8.83 -11.94 16.05
CA ARG A 252 7.90 -10.91 15.57
C ARG A 252 8.65 -9.82 14.83
N VAL A 253 8.15 -9.42 13.66
CA VAL A 253 8.70 -8.35 12.82
C VAL A 253 7.60 -7.37 12.43
N VAL A 254 7.96 -6.11 12.18
CA VAL A 254 6.99 -5.08 11.79
C VAL A 254 6.51 -5.30 10.36
N GLY A 255 5.19 -5.33 10.20
CA GLY A 255 4.51 -5.35 8.91
C GLY A 255 4.40 -3.97 8.27
N ARG A 256 4.53 -3.88 6.94
CA ARG A 256 4.60 -2.58 6.21
C ARG A 256 3.80 -2.56 4.90
N PHE A 257 3.81 -3.66 4.17
CA PHE A 257 3.26 -3.74 2.82
C PHE A 257 1.99 -4.58 2.76
N GLY A 258 1.24 -4.44 1.66
CA GLY A 258 -0.13 -4.93 1.57
C GLY A 258 -1.16 -4.00 2.22
N TRP A 259 -2.44 -4.36 2.11
CA TRP A 259 -3.56 -3.54 2.60
C TRP A 259 -3.76 -3.63 4.12
N LYS A 260 -3.26 -4.70 4.75
CA LYS A 260 -3.29 -4.91 6.20
C LYS A 260 -1.87 -5.10 6.78
N ALA A 261 -0.89 -4.48 6.12
CA ALA A 261 0.53 -4.51 6.51
C ALA A 261 1.09 -5.95 6.68
N ASP A 262 0.70 -6.89 5.82
CA ASP A 262 0.99 -8.32 5.94
C ASP A 262 2.33 -8.78 5.36
N GLN A 263 3.17 -7.84 4.93
CA GLN A 263 4.52 -8.14 4.45
C GLN A 263 5.55 -7.16 5.07
N PRO A 264 6.71 -7.64 5.56
CA PRO A 264 7.68 -6.80 6.28
C PRO A 264 8.61 -5.99 5.36
N THR A 265 8.96 -6.53 4.20
CA THR A 265 9.93 -5.92 3.26
C THR A 265 9.40 -5.96 1.83
N VAL A 266 9.96 -5.14 0.95
CA VAL A 266 9.70 -5.19 -0.50
C VAL A 266 10.10 -6.54 -1.08
N LEU A 267 11.17 -7.16 -0.57
CA LEU A 267 11.58 -8.50 -0.99
C LEU A 267 10.53 -9.56 -0.62
N ASN A 268 10.05 -9.57 0.62
CA ASN A 268 8.99 -10.49 1.05
C ASN A 268 7.70 -10.25 0.26
N GLN A 269 7.29 -9.00 0.07
CA GLN A 269 6.13 -8.67 -0.75
C GLN A 269 6.28 -9.14 -2.21
N THR A 270 7.48 -9.01 -2.78
CA THR A 270 7.78 -9.47 -4.14
C THR A 270 7.69 -10.99 -4.23
N ALA A 271 8.31 -11.70 -3.29
CA ALA A 271 8.30 -13.16 -3.27
C ALA A 271 6.89 -13.72 -2.99
N ALA A 272 6.13 -13.09 -2.10
CA ALA A 272 4.73 -13.44 -1.83
C ALA A 272 3.83 -13.20 -3.05
N ALA A 273 4.08 -12.14 -3.84
CA ALA A 273 3.36 -11.89 -5.08
C ALA A 273 3.75 -12.89 -6.19
N PHE A 274 5.02 -13.31 -6.26
CA PHE A 274 5.41 -14.39 -7.17
C PHE A 274 4.61 -15.66 -6.90
N LEU A 275 4.52 -16.10 -5.63
CA LEU A 275 3.74 -17.28 -5.27
C LEU A 275 2.23 -17.03 -5.46
N GLY A 276 1.70 -16.00 -4.80
CA GLY A 276 0.25 -15.79 -4.73
C GLY A 276 -0.39 -15.33 -6.04
N ASP A 277 0.31 -14.53 -6.85
CA ASP A 277 -0.30 -13.91 -8.02
C ASP A 277 0.13 -14.59 -9.33
N VAL A 278 1.37 -15.09 -9.40
CA VAL A 278 1.94 -15.73 -10.61
C VAL A 278 2.07 -17.25 -10.45
N GLY A 279 2.03 -17.77 -9.21
CA GLY A 279 2.22 -19.19 -8.91
C GLY A 279 3.67 -19.68 -9.02
N ILE A 280 4.65 -18.79 -8.81
CA ILE A 280 6.09 -19.09 -8.88
C ILE A 280 6.68 -19.24 -7.48
N THR A 281 7.29 -20.38 -7.20
CA THR A 281 7.98 -20.63 -5.92
C THR A 281 9.34 -19.93 -5.85
N SER A 282 9.76 -19.59 -4.62
CA SER A 282 11.05 -18.93 -4.31
C SER A 282 11.70 -19.54 -3.08
N SER A 283 12.95 -19.15 -2.76
CA SER A 283 13.61 -19.59 -1.52
C SER A 283 12.89 -19.13 -0.24
N LEU A 284 12.13 -18.03 -0.29
CA LEU A 284 11.33 -17.51 0.82
C LEU A 284 9.96 -18.19 0.94
N PHE A 285 9.42 -18.66 -0.18
CA PHE A 285 8.13 -19.35 -0.28
C PHE A 285 8.29 -20.56 -1.20
N PRO A 286 8.84 -21.68 -0.69
CA PRO A 286 9.23 -22.83 -1.52
C PRO A 286 8.08 -23.79 -1.82
N ASP A 287 6.98 -23.70 -1.06
CA ASP A 287 5.83 -24.59 -1.19
C ASP A 287 4.84 -24.05 -2.23
N GLU A 288 4.34 -24.95 -3.08
CA GLU A 288 3.31 -24.63 -4.08
C GLU A 288 2.00 -24.20 -3.44
N GLY A 289 1.28 -23.30 -4.10
CA GLY A 289 -0.05 -22.82 -3.69
C GLY A 289 -1.20 -23.80 -3.93
N CYS A 290 -0.91 -25.04 -4.35
CA CYS A 290 -1.94 -26.03 -4.69
C CYS A 290 -2.64 -26.57 -3.44
N GLY A 291 -3.94 -26.28 -3.28
CA GLY A 291 -4.76 -26.84 -2.21
C GLY A 291 -4.85 -28.37 -2.26
N SER A 292 -5.15 -29.00 -1.13
CA SER A 292 -5.15 -30.48 -1.01
C SER A 292 -6.12 -31.21 -1.95
N ALA A 293 -7.14 -30.52 -2.45
CA ALA A 293 -8.12 -31.02 -3.41
C ALA A 293 -7.72 -30.82 -4.89
N GLN A 294 -6.62 -30.12 -5.14
CA GLN A 294 -6.19 -29.70 -6.48
C GLN A 294 -5.13 -30.66 -7.05
N VAL A 295 -5.55 -31.89 -7.36
CA VAL A 295 -4.65 -32.97 -7.80
C VAL A 295 -3.93 -32.62 -9.10
N GLU A 296 -4.63 -31.99 -10.06
CA GLU A 296 -4.05 -31.56 -11.33
C GLU A 296 -3.03 -30.42 -11.16
N CYS A 297 -3.26 -29.52 -10.19
CA CYS A 297 -2.32 -28.45 -9.85
C CYS A 297 -1.01 -29.05 -9.32
N ASP A 298 -1.09 -29.94 -8.32
CA ASP A 298 0.10 -30.56 -7.71
C ASP A 298 0.91 -31.41 -8.71
N ALA A 299 0.21 -32.04 -9.67
CA ALA A 299 0.82 -32.89 -10.70
C ALA A 299 1.37 -32.11 -11.91
N ALA A 300 1.11 -30.80 -12.01
CA ALA A 300 1.54 -30.00 -13.16
C ALA A 300 3.07 -29.86 -13.24
N PRO A 301 3.65 -29.72 -14.45
CA PRO A 301 5.08 -29.49 -14.61
C PRO A 301 5.53 -28.16 -13.99
N ARG A 302 6.70 -28.17 -13.36
CA ARG A 302 7.31 -27.01 -12.69
C ARG A 302 8.53 -26.50 -13.46
N GLY A 303 8.85 -25.21 -13.29
CA GLY A 303 10.01 -24.56 -13.90
C GLY A 303 11.34 -24.83 -13.18
N GLY A 304 11.32 -25.37 -11.96
CA GLY A 304 12.48 -25.52 -11.09
C GLY A 304 12.09 -25.92 -9.66
N ASP A 305 13.06 -25.90 -8.74
CA ASP A 305 12.85 -26.12 -7.30
C ASP A 305 13.94 -25.36 -6.48
N PRO A 306 13.66 -24.13 -6.01
CA PRO A 306 12.50 -23.29 -6.36
C PRO A 306 12.56 -22.83 -7.84
N GLU A 307 11.45 -22.30 -8.35
CA GLU A 307 11.33 -21.88 -9.75
C GLU A 307 12.07 -20.57 -10.05
N ILE A 308 11.99 -19.57 -9.17
CA ILE A 308 12.77 -18.33 -9.30
C ILE A 308 14.02 -18.38 -8.42
N ASP A 309 15.18 -18.06 -9.01
CA ASP A 309 16.42 -17.92 -8.27
C ASP A 309 16.49 -16.57 -7.50
N ASP A 310 17.30 -16.55 -6.44
CA ASP A 310 17.45 -15.39 -5.56
C ASP A 310 18.01 -14.15 -6.29
N GLU A 311 18.83 -14.35 -7.34
CA GLU A 311 19.40 -13.25 -8.11
C GLU A 311 18.31 -12.53 -8.90
N LEU A 312 17.43 -13.28 -9.54
CA LEU A 312 16.33 -12.77 -10.32
C LEU A 312 15.25 -12.14 -9.43
N LEU A 313 14.86 -12.83 -8.35
CA LEU A 313 13.96 -12.27 -7.34
C LEU A 313 14.50 -10.94 -6.79
N GLY A 314 15.78 -10.90 -6.44
CA GLY A 314 16.46 -9.70 -5.96
C GLY A 314 16.46 -8.55 -6.96
N LYS A 315 16.55 -8.81 -8.28
CA LYS A 315 16.45 -7.77 -9.32
C LYS A 315 15.04 -7.17 -9.40
N VAL A 316 13.99 -7.98 -9.26
CA VAL A 316 12.60 -7.50 -9.27
C VAL A 316 12.29 -6.72 -7.99
N ALA A 317 12.76 -7.18 -6.84
CA ALA A 317 12.66 -6.46 -5.58
C ALA A 317 13.43 -5.12 -5.63
N PHE A 318 14.65 -5.12 -6.19
CA PHE A 318 15.44 -3.91 -6.38
C PHE A 318 14.73 -2.88 -7.28
N TYR A 319 14.14 -3.33 -8.38
CA TYR A 319 13.31 -2.50 -9.25
C TYR A 319 12.16 -1.86 -8.45
N SER A 320 11.37 -2.68 -7.75
CA SER A 320 10.22 -2.23 -6.98
C SER A 320 10.61 -1.25 -5.86
N ALA A 321 11.74 -1.49 -5.19
CA ALA A 321 12.25 -0.62 -4.13
C ALA A 321 12.74 0.75 -4.65
N THR A 322 13.20 0.82 -5.89
CA THR A 322 13.85 2.01 -6.47
C THR A 322 13.00 2.72 -7.52
N LEU A 323 11.70 2.42 -7.59
CA LEU A 323 10.71 3.22 -8.32
C LEU A 323 10.53 4.58 -7.65
N ALA A 324 10.78 5.64 -8.42
CA ALA A 324 10.73 7.02 -7.92
C ALA A 324 9.30 7.48 -7.67
N VAL A 325 9.13 8.29 -6.63
CA VAL A 325 7.91 9.09 -6.44
C VAL A 325 7.96 10.30 -7.39
N PRO A 326 6.90 10.59 -8.17
CA PRO A 326 6.88 11.77 -9.03
C PRO A 326 6.87 13.06 -8.22
N ALA A 327 7.48 14.12 -8.76
CA ALA A 327 7.44 15.43 -8.13
C ALA A 327 5.98 15.93 -7.98
N ARG A 328 5.71 16.58 -6.84
CA ARG A 328 4.42 17.19 -6.57
C ARG A 328 4.27 18.45 -7.40
N ALA A 329 3.10 18.65 -8.00
CA ALA A 329 2.81 19.85 -8.79
C ALA A 329 1.93 20.83 -8.00
N ASP A 330 1.99 22.11 -8.35
CA ASP A 330 1.14 23.17 -7.82
C ASP A 330 1.20 23.32 -6.28
N ALA A 331 2.33 22.97 -5.65
CA ALA A 331 2.48 22.95 -4.19
C ALA A 331 2.36 24.34 -3.53
N ASP A 332 2.58 25.42 -4.29
CA ASP A 332 2.46 26.82 -3.87
C ASP A 332 1.15 27.51 -4.31
N ASP A 333 0.26 26.78 -4.98
CA ASP A 333 -1.06 27.29 -5.39
C ASP A 333 -1.91 27.63 -4.15
N PRO A 334 -2.47 28.86 -4.03
CA PRO A 334 -3.21 29.27 -2.84
C PRO A 334 -4.39 28.37 -2.46
N GLU A 335 -5.09 27.78 -3.42
CA GLU A 335 -6.19 26.85 -3.15
C GLU A 335 -5.67 25.50 -2.64
N VAL A 336 -4.50 25.06 -3.11
CA VAL A 336 -3.81 23.86 -2.60
C VAL A 336 -3.32 24.07 -1.16
N LEU A 337 -2.82 25.26 -0.84
CA LEU A 337 -2.41 25.62 0.51
C LEU A 337 -3.59 25.65 1.48
N GLU A 338 -4.72 26.20 1.04
CA GLU A 338 -5.97 26.17 1.81
C GLU A 338 -6.45 24.73 2.04
N GLY A 339 -6.47 23.91 0.99
CA GLY A 339 -6.82 22.49 1.10
C GLY A 339 -5.90 21.71 2.04
N ARG A 340 -4.61 22.03 2.06
CA ARG A 340 -3.64 21.45 3.01
C ARG A 340 -3.94 21.86 4.45
N ALA A 341 -4.34 23.11 4.68
CA ALA A 341 -4.75 23.57 6.00
C ALA A 341 -6.03 22.83 6.45
N LEU A 342 -7.02 22.71 5.57
CA LEU A 342 -8.25 21.95 5.82
C LEU A 342 -7.99 20.46 6.07
N PHE A 343 -7.01 19.87 5.39
CA PHE A 343 -6.61 18.48 5.63
C PHE A 343 -6.22 18.23 7.10
N ARG A 344 -5.42 19.14 7.68
CA ARG A 344 -5.10 19.13 9.11
C ARG A 344 -6.30 19.49 9.96
N ASP A 345 -7.02 20.55 9.62
CA ASP A 345 -8.10 21.08 10.46
C ASP A 345 -9.29 20.11 10.53
N PHE A 346 -9.48 19.25 9.53
CA PHE A 346 -10.44 18.15 9.56
C PHE A 346 -9.90 16.90 10.29
N GLY A 347 -8.62 16.86 10.64
CA GLY A 347 -7.98 15.74 11.34
C GLY A 347 -7.50 14.60 10.44
N CYS A 348 -7.41 14.81 9.12
CA CYS A 348 -6.96 13.75 8.20
C CYS A 348 -5.51 13.34 8.46
N ASP A 349 -4.68 14.26 8.96
CA ASP A 349 -3.26 14.03 9.25
C ASP A 349 -2.99 13.24 10.52
N GLY A 350 -4.03 12.89 11.29
CA GLY A 350 -3.93 11.95 12.41
C GLY A 350 -3.40 10.57 11.97
N CYS A 351 -3.93 10.04 10.86
CA CYS A 351 -3.43 8.80 10.22
C CYS A 351 -2.51 9.12 9.03
N HIS A 352 -2.88 10.10 8.20
CA HIS A 352 -2.09 10.47 7.02
C HIS A 352 -0.95 11.44 7.37
N THR A 353 -0.06 10.99 8.27
CA THR A 353 1.10 11.75 8.74
C THR A 353 1.94 12.27 7.56
N PRO A 354 2.14 13.59 7.41
CA PRO A 354 2.70 14.17 6.18
C PRO A 354 4.07 13.64 5.78
N GLY A 355 5.01 13.50 6.72
CA GLY A 355 6.42 13.26 6.40
C GLY A 355 7.17 12.41 7.41
N HIS A 356 8.25 11.79 6.90
CA HIS A 356 9.18 10.96 7.66
C HIS A 356 10.62 11.23 7.25
N GLU A 357 11.55 10.93 8.16
CA GLU A 357 12.96 10.76 7.83
C GLU A 357 13.25 9.27 7.71
N THR A 358 13.85 8.84 6.59
CA THR A 358 14.26 7.45 6.44
C THR A 358 15.54 7.17 7.23
N GLY A 359 15.63 5.96 7.78
CA GLY A 359 16.83 5.44 8.43
C GLY A 359 17.86 4.94 7.42
N GLU A 360 18.81 4.16 7.90
CA GLU A 360 19.73 3.43 7.02
C GLU A 360 19.06 2.15 6.51
N LEU A 361 18.98 1.97 5.20
CA LEU A 361 18.51 0.75 4.56
C LEU A 361 19.68 0.02 3.88
N PRO A 362 20.16 -1.12 4.44
CA PRO A 362 21.31 -1.83 3.90
C PRO A 362 21.17 -2.20 2.42
N GLY A 363 22.17 -1.86 1.61
CA GLY A 363 22.16 -2.11 0.17
C GLY A 363 21.43 -1.05 -0.67
N PHE A 364 20.79 -0.07 -0.02
CA PHE A 364 20.03 1.00 -0.65
C PHE A 364 20.45 2.40 -0.15
N PRO A 365 21.72 2.81 -0.35
CA PRO A 365 22.21 4.12 0.11
C PRO A 365 21.41 5.29 -0.50
N GLU A 366 20.78 5.10 -1.67
CA GLU A 366 19.92 6.11 -2.30
C GLU A 366 18.61 6.37 -1.54
N LEU A 367 18.15 5.40 -0.75
CA LEU A 367 16.90 5.44 -0.01
C LEU A 367 17.12 5.82 1.46
N SER A 368 18.37 5.74 1.94
CA SER A 368 18.75 6.11 3.30
C SER A 368 18.76 7.62 3.52
N HIS A 369 18.42 8.03 4.75
CA HIS A 369 18.54 9.42 5.24
C HIS A 369 17.86 10.47 4.35
N GLN A 370 16.70 10.11 3.81
CA GLN A 370 15.85 10.95 2.98
C GLN A 370 14.77 11.62 3.84
N GLN A 371 14.52 12.91 3.61
CA GLN A 371 13.28 13.54 4.04
C GLN A 371 12.21 13.24 2.98
N ILE A 372 11.15 12.54 3.38
CA ILE A 372 10.07 12.11 2.49
C ILE A 372 8.71 12.64 2.96
N TRP A 373 7.74 12.70 2.04
CA TRP A 373 6.39 13.22 2.26
C TRP A 373 5.28 12.29 1.74
N PRO A 374 5.13 11.08 2.30
CA PRO A 374 4.19 10.09 1.80
C PRO A 374 2.75 10.28 2.29
N TYR A 375 2.48 11.11 3.31
CA TYR A 375 1.15 11.26 3.90
C TYR A 375 0.54 9.93 4.37
N THR A 376 1.25 9.24 5.25
CA THR A 376 0.87 7.96 5.85
C THR A 376 1.70 7.73 7.10
N ASP A 377 1.15 7.09 8.12
CA ASP A 377 1.87 6.55 9.27
C ASP A 377 2.22 5.06 9.13
N LEU A 378 1.75 4.40 8.06
CA LEU A 378 1.82 2.95 7.82
C LEU A 378 1.16 2.08 8.90
N LEU A 379 0.33 2.66 9.78
CA LEU A 379 -0.35 1.96 10.85
C LEU A 379 -1.70 1.41 10.40
N LEU A 380 -2.24 0.48 11.17
CA LEU A 380 -3.59 -0.05 11.03
C LEU A 380 -4.58 0.84 11.78
N HIS A 381 -5.69 1.17 11.14
CA HIS A 381 -6.81 1.93 11.72
C HIS A 381 -8.14 1.26 11.41
N ASP A 382 -9.07 1.27 12.36
CA ASP A 382 -10.45 0.86 12.14
C ASP A 382 -11.18 1.90 11.28
N LEU A 383 -11.52 1.54 10.04
CA LEU A 383 -12.27 2.40 9.11
C LEU A 383 -13.78 2.11 9.09
N GLY A 384 -14.29 1.35 10.05
CA GLY A 384 -15.69 1.02 10.24
C GLY A 384 -16.23 -0.09 9.33
N ASP A 385 -17.40 -0.60 9.70
CA ASP A 385 -18.05 -1.77 9.06
C ASP A 385 -18.30 -1.57 7.56
N ALA A 386 -18.52 -0.32 7.13
CA ALA A 386 -18.74 0.01 5.72
C ALA A 386 -17.54 -0.36 4.83
N LEU A 387 -16.33 -0.39 5.40
CA LEU A 387 -15.09 -0.81 4.73
C LEU A 387 -14.56 -2.14 5.28
N GLY A 388 -15.31 -2.84 6.13
CA GLY A 388 -14.91 -4.12 6.69
C GLY A 388 -14.92 -5.25 5.64
N ASP A 389 -13.98 -6.19 5.78
CA ASP A 389 -13.91 -7.42 4.97
C ASP A 389 -14.19 -8.69 5.79
N ASP A 390 -14.57 -8.54 7.06
CA ASP A 390 -14.72 -9.58 8.06
C ASP A 390 -13.51 -10.51 8.23
N ARG A 391 -12.36 -10.28 7.57
CA ARG A 391 -11.20 -11.18 7.57
C ARG A 391 -10.09 -10.63 8.49
N PRO A 392 -9.91 -11.17 9.70
CA PRO A 392 -8.83 -10.77 10.58
C PRO A 392 -7.47 -11.21 10.02
N LEU A 393 -6.41 -10.52 10.43
CA LEU A 393 -5.02 -10.82 10.03
C LEU A 393 -4.07 -10.27 11.09
N HIS A 394 -3.45 -11.16 11.88
CA HIS A 394 -2.62 -10.79 13.04
C HIS A 394 -3.37 -9.84 13.99
N GLU A 395 -2.92 -8.58 14.13
CA GLU A 395 -3.55 -7.55 14.97
C GLU A 395 -4.78 -6.91 14.29
N ALA A 396 -4.88 -7.00 12.96
CA ALA A 396 -5.97 -6.41 12.19
C ALA A 396 -7.27 -7.21 12.37
N THR A 397 -8.38 -6.53 12.69
CA THR A 397 -9.74 -7.08 12.54
C THR A 397 -10.21 -6.96 11.08
N GLY A 398 -11.49 -7.27 10.81
CA GLY A 398 -12.10 -7.05 9.50
C GLY A 398 -12.11 -5.58 9.05
N ASN A 399 -12.17 -4.65 10.00
CA ASN A 399 -12.30 -3.21 9.72
C ASN A 399 -10.97 -2.46 9.68
N HIS A 400 -9.87 -3.13 10.06
CA HIS A 400 -8.56 -2.51 10.10
C HIS A 400 -7.91 -2.50 8.73
N TRP A 401 -7.42 -1.32 8.33
CA TRP A 401 -6.66 -1.12 7.10
C TRP A 401 -5.42 -0.31 7.37
N ARG A 402 -4.34 -0.62 6.65
CA ARG A 402 -3.13 0.19 6.68
C ARG A 402 -3.38 1.52 5.98
N THR A 403 -2.99 2.64 6.58
CA THR A 403 -3.02 3.95 5.92
C THR A 403 -2.17 3.94 4.65
N PRO A 404 -2.74 4.04 3.43
CA PRO A 404 -1.94 4.05 2.21
C PRO A 404 -1.23 5.41 2.03
N PRO A 405 -0.02 5.45 1.46
CA PRO A 405 0.63 6.73 1.12
C PRO A 405 -0.20 7.48 0.06
N LEU A 406 -0.35 8.79 0.22
CA LEU A 406 -1.13 9.66 -0.68
C LEU A 406 -0.27 10.31 -1.78
N TRP A 407 1.05 10.14 -1.77
CA TRP A 407 1.90 10.66 -2.86
C TRP A 407 1.53 10.05 -4.22
N GLY A 408 1.69 10.82 -5.29
CA GLY A 408 1.44 10.40 -6.67
C GLY A 408 -0.04 10.28 -7.07
N LEU A 409 -1.01 10.55 -6.19
CA LEU A 409 -2.44 10.45 -6.48
C LEU A 409 -2.87 11.29 -7.70
N ARG A 410 -2.27 12.46 -7.91
CA ARG A 410 -2.46 13.31 -9.09
C ARG A 410 -2.32 12.54 -10.41
N TYR A 411 -1.43 11.56 -10.43
CA TYR A 411 -1.05 10.86 -11.66
C TYR A 411 -1.85 9.58 -11.90
N VAL A 412 -2.59 9.06 -10.92
CA VAL A 412 -3.41 7.83 -11.11
C VAL A 412 -4.35 7.94 -12.32
N PRO A 413 -5.13 9.02 -12.51
CA PRO A 413 -6.00 9.15 -13.69
C PRO A 413 -5.23 9.29 -15.01
N ARG A 414 -3.97 9.72 -14.96
CA ARG A 414 -3.12 9.93 -16.15
C ARG A 414 -2.37 8.67 -16.55
N VAL A 415 -1.98 7.85 -15.57
CA VAL A 415 -1.25 6.59 -15.79
C VAL A 415 -2.20 5.44 -16.06
N ASN A 416 -3.26 5.31 -15.25
CA ASN A 416 -4.14 4.14 -15.25
C ASN A 416 -5.47 4.38 -15.98
N GLY A 417 -5.87 5.64 -16.22
CA GLY A 417 -7.11 5.97 -16.94
C GLY A 417 -8.39 5.88 -16.09
N HIS A 418 -8.25 5.74 -14.77
CA HIS A 418 -9.33 5.76 -13.78
C HIS A 418 -8.86 6.51 -12.52
N ASP A 419 -9.79 6.86 -11.63
CA ASP A 419 -9.53 7.56 -10.36
C ASP A 419 -10.10 6.79 -9.16
N THR A 420 -10.20 5.47 -9.27
CA THR A 420 -10.78 4.63 -8.22
C THR A 420 -9.83 4.38 -7.05
N LEU A 421 -10.36 4.48 -5.83
CA LEU A 421 -9.59 4.47 -4.56
C LEU A 421 -10.18 3.46 -3.56
N LEU A 422 -9.50 3.32 -2.40
CA LEU A 422 -9.76 2.35 -1.32
C LEU A 422 -9.38 0.91 -1.68
N HIS A 423 -9.31 0.04 -0.67
CA HIS A 423 -8.72 -1.31 -0.78
C HIS A 423 -9.30 -2.17 -1.91
N ASP A 424 -10.56 -1.95 -2.29
CA ASP A 424 -11.28 -2.68 -3.33
C ASP A 424 -11.64 -1.82 -4.57
N GLY A 425 -11.20 -0.55 -4.60
CA GLY A 425 -11.44 0.36 -5.70
C GLY A 425 -12.87 0.89 -5.81
N ARG A 426 -13.69 0.77 -4.76
CA ARG A 426 -15.10 1.18 -4.82
C ARG A 426 -15.30 2.67 -5.08
N ALA A 427 -14.47 3.54 -4.49
CA ALA A 427 -14.67 4.98 -4.47
C ALA A 427 -14.20 5.63 -5.77
N ARG A 428 -15.03 6.49 -6.38
CA ARG A 428 -14.70 7.28 -7.58
C ARG A 428 -14.19 8.66 -7.16
N GLY A 429 -12.88 8.85 -7.23
CA GLY A 429 -12.23 10.10 -6.85
C GLY A 429 -12.19 10.35 -5.33
N PHE A 430 -11.57 11.47 -4.95
CA PHE A 430 -11.23 11.77 -3.55
C PHE A 430 -12.45 12.00 -2.66
N ALA A 431 -13.49 12.67 -3.16
CA ALA A 431 -14.66 12.98 -2.35
C ALA A 431 -15.43 11.71 -1.93
N GLU A 432 -15.65 10.77 -2.84
CA GLU A 432 -16.26 9.48 -2.47
C GLU A 432 -15.36 8.71 -1.50
N ALA A 433 -14.04 8.73 -1.70
CA ALA A 433 -13.11 8.02 -0.82
C ALA A 433 -13.20 8.55 0.61
N ILE A 434 -13.20 9.88 0.81
CA ILE A 434 -13.39 10.50 2.12
C ILE A 434 -14.73 10.07 2.72
N LEU A 435 -15.82 10.11 1.94
CA LEU A 435 -17.17 9.78 2.40
C LEU A 435 -17.36 8.30 2.81
N TRP A 436 -16.47 7.41 2.42
CA TRP A 436 -16.45 6.02 2.88
C TRP A 436 -15.77 5.81 4.23
N HIS A 437 -14.97 6.77 4.71
CA HIS A 437 -14.27 6.63 5.98
C HIS A 437 -15.27 6.62 7.15
N GLY A 438 -15.24 5.55 7.95
CA GLY A 438 -15.95 5.44 9.22
C GLY A 438 -14.97 5.15 10.35
N GLY A 439 -15.45 4.52 11.42
CA GLY A 439 -14.60 4.11 12.55
C GLY A 439 -13.85 5.30 13.15
N GLU A 440 -12.53 5.17 13.26
CA GLU A 440 -11.63 6.23 13.77
C GLU A 440 -11.66 7.49 12.89
N ALA A 441 -11.91 7.35 11.59
CA ALA A 441 -11.92 8.46 10.63
C ALA A 441 -13.31 9.12 10.45
N GLU A 442 -14.33 8.66 11.18
CA GLU A 442 -15.68 9.21 11.17
C GLU A 442 -15.72 10.73 11.45
N PRO A 443 -15.01 11.29 12.45
CA PRO A 443 -15.03 12.73 12.70
C PRO A 443 -14.47 13.54 11.52
N ALA A 444 -13.39 13.07 10.89
CA ALA A 444 -12.79 13.72 9.73
C ALA A 444 -13.71 13.66 8.50
N ARG A 445 -14.36 12.51 8.27
CA ARG A 445 -15.41 12.41 7.24
C ARG A 445 -16.50 13.44 7.49
N GLU A 446 -17.03 13.52 8.71
CA GLU A 446 -18.13 14.43 9.03
C GLU A 446 -17.73 15.89 8.94
N ALA A 447 -16.49 16.25 9.27
CA ALA A 447 -15.95 17.59 9.02
C ALA A 447 -16.00 17.92 7.53
N PHE A 448 -15.49 17.04 6.66
CA PHE A 448 -15.58 17.22 5.21
C PHE A 448 -17.03 17.26 4.69
N ARG A 449 -17.89 16.34 5.14
CA ARG A 449 -19.29 16.24 4.68
C ARG A 449 -20.09 17.51 5.00
N ASN A 450 -19.80 18.13 6.14
CA ASN A 450 -20.50 19.34 6.60
C ASN A 450 -19.80 20.66 6.18
N ALA A 451 -18.61 20.59 5.59
CA ALA A 451 -17.91 21.76 5.08
C ALA A 451 -18.61 22.39 3.86
N SER A 452 -18.34 23.68 3.64
CA SER A 452 -18.84 24.40 2.47
C SER A 452 -18.32 23.79 1.16
N LEU A 453 -19.00 24.04 0.04
CA LEU A 453 -18.53 23.58 -1.28
C LEU A 453 -17.09 24.01 -1.55
N THR A 454 -16.74 25.26 -1.24
CA THR A 454 -15.39 25.80 -1.47
C THR A 454 -14.33 25.09 -0.63
N GLU A 455 -14.60 24.79 0.63
CA GLU A 455 -13.67 24.04 1.49
C GLU A 455 -13.51 22.60 0.98
N ARG A 456 -14.60 21.95 0.59
CA ARG A 456 -14.57 20.60 0.01
C ARG A 456 -13.75 20.55 -1.28
N GLU A 457 -13.95 21.51 -2.18
CA GLU A 457 -13.18 21.64 -3.42
C GLU A 457 -11.69 21.93 -3.16
N ALA A 458 -11.37 22.77 -2.18
CA ALA A 458 -9.99 23.05 -1.79
C ALA A 458 -9.28 21.79 -1.27
N LEU A 459 -9.91 21.00 -0.40
CA LEU A 459 -9.36 19.73 0.07
C LEU A 459 -9.13 18.74 -1.09
N VAL A 460 -10.11 18.60 -1.98
CA VAL A 460 -10.00 17.73 -3.17
C VAL A 460 -8.86 18.21 -4.08
N ARG A 461 -8.67 19.52 -4.23
CA ARG A 461 -7.56 20.09 -5.01
C ARG A 461 -6.21 19.81 -4.35
N PHE A 462 -6.12 19.90 -3.02
CA PHE A 462 -4.91 19.50 -2.29
C PHE A 462 -4.56 18.04 -2.53
N LEU A 463 -5.52 17.12 -2.39
CA LEU A 463 -5.30 15.70 -2.69
C LEU A 463 -4.91 15.46 -4.16
N GLY A 464 -5.51 16.21 -5.09
CA GLY A 464 -5.13 16.20 -6.51
C GLY A 464 -3.79 16.87 -6.83
N SER A 465 -3.14 17.48 -5.85
CA SER A 465 -1.77 17.98 -5.97
C SER A 465 -0.73 16.91 -5.60
N LEU A 466 -1.10 15.95 -4.74
CA LEU A 466 -0.21 14.96 -4.14
C LEU A 466 0.28 13.90 -5.13
#